data_AF-A8V1P3-F1
#
_entry.id   AF-A8V1P3-F1
#
_cell.length_a   1.000
_cell.length_b   1.000
_cell.length_c   1.000
_cell.angle_alpha   90.00
_cell.angle_beta   90.00
_cell.angle_gamma   90.00
#
_symmetry.space_group_name_H-M   'P 1'
#
loop_
_entity.id
_entity.type
_entity.pdbx_description
1 polymer ?
#
loop_
_entity_poly.entity_id
_entity_poly.type
_entity_poly.pdbx_seq_one_letter_code
_entity_poly.pdbx_strand_id
1 'polypeptide(L)'
;MNKFELLKKDFLENLSKNQKELLQKICFYSNCLCNFLFRNEKYLDYFYENLDKPLLGRENLVNEALKLLDLENENEFVLNLTCFKMKHFGRIVSKDIYSKHPLPELMEEYSYLADATLEAAFKRAWETAEKRYGKPLDDSNNPVKASVIGLGKLGGTELNYYSDIDIMYIYQSEGRLKRVIQTENFLLTCLLK
;
A
#
# COMPACT_ATOMS: atom_id res chain seq x y z
N MET A 1 -20.83 11.53 27.67
CA MET A 1 -20.41 10.55 26.66
C MET A 1 -20.10 11.31 25.38
N ASN A 2 -18.85 11.31 24.93
CA ASN A 2 -18.43 12.09 23.75
C ASN A 2 -19.05 11.48 22.48
N LYS A 3 -19.31 12.28 21.43
CA LYS A 3 -19.81 11.82 20.12
C LYS A 3 -19.00 10.64 19.58
N PHE A 4 -17.69 10.62 19.86
CA PHE A 4 -16.79 9.53 19.50
C PHE A 4 -17.03 8.23 20.29
N GLU A 5 -17.41 8.32 21.57
CA GLU A 5 -17.78 7.16 22.39
C GLU A 5 -19.15 6.60 21.99
N LEU A 6 -20.09 7.47 21.61
CA LEU A 6 -21.40 7.10 21.07
C LEU A 6 -21.26 6.34 19.75
N LEU A 7 -20.47 6.87 18.81
CA LEU A 7 -20.18 6.21 17.53
C LEU A 7 -19.58 4.81 17.72
N LYS A 8 -18.61 4.66 18.64
CA LYS A 8 -18.04 3.34 18.97
C LYS A 8 -19.07 2.38 19.56
N LYS A 9 -20.00 2.88 20.37
CA LYS A 9 -21.03 2.05 20.99
C LYS A 9 -22.03 1.57 19.94
N ASP A 10 -22.52 2.47 19.09
CA ASP A 10 -23.45 2.15 18.00
C ASP A 10 -22.82 1.16 17.01
N PHE A 11 -21.55 1.36 16.67
CA PHE A 11 -20.79 0.41 15.85
C PHE A 11 -20.79 -0.98 16.47
N LEU A 12 -20.38 -1.12 17.73
CA LEU A 12 -20.29 -2.41 18.41
C LEU A 12 -21.65 -3.09 18.61
N GLU A 13 -22.73 -2.33 18.82
CA GLU A 13 -24.07 -2.87 19.00
C GLU A 13 -24.60 -3.51 17.71
N ASN A 14 -24.28 -2.93 16.54
CA ASN A 14 -24.74 -3.39 15.23
C ASN A 14 -23.96 -4.59 14.64
N LEU A 15 -22.85 -5.01 15.26
CA LEU A 15 -22.06 -6.14 14.77
C LEU A 15 -22.73 -7.50 15.06
N SER A 16 -22.72 -8.37 14.05
CA SER A 16 -23.05 -9.79 14.22
C SER A 16 -22.07 -10.49 15.18
N LYS A 17 -22.47 -11.65 15.69
CA LYS A 17 -21.61 -12.45 16.58
C LYS A 17 -20.23 -12.74 15.95
N ASN A 18 -20.20 -13.07 14.67
CA ASN A 18 -18.96 -13.43 13.97
C ASN A 18 -18.08 -12.19 13.69
N GLN A 19 -18.67 -11.04 13.36
CA GLN A 19 -17.92 -9.78 13.24
C GLN A 19 -17.32 -9.34 14.58
N LYS A 20 -18.06 -9.51 15.69
CA LYS A 20 -17.54 -9.24 17.05
C LYS A 20 -16.35 -10.12 17.37
N GLU A 21 -16.43 -11.42 17.06
CA GLU A 21 -15.32 -12.35 17.26
C GLU A 21 -14.09 -11.97 16.43
N LEU A 22 -14.28 -11.65 15.14
CA LEU A 22 -13.20 -11.19 14.28
C LEU A 22 -12.54 -9.91 14.83
N LEU A 23 -13.34 -8.91 15.20
CA LEU A 23 -12.84 -7.66 15.78
C LEU A 23 -12.05 -7.91 17.07
N GLN A 24 -12.54 -8.78 17.96
CA GLN A 24 -11.83 -9.15 19.19
C GLN A 24 -10.48 -9.79 18.90
N LYS A 25 -10.42 -10.76 17.96
CA LYS A 25 -9.16 -11.39 17.58
C LYS A 25 -8.20 -10.40 16.93
N ILE A 26 -8.66 -9.57 16.01
CA ILE A 26 -7.82 -8.53 15.38
C ILE A 26 -7.25 -7.60 16.45
N CYS A 27 -8.07 -7.12 17.38
CA CYS A 27 -7.61 -6.24 18.46
C CYS A 27 -6.66 -6.93 19.43
N PHE A 28 -6.78 -8.24 19.63
CA PHE A 28 -5.83 -9.02 20.43
C PHE A 28 -4.46 -9.15 19.74
N TYR A 29 -4.43 -9.42 18.43
CA TYR A 29 -3.19 -9.65 17.68
C TYR A 29 -2.52 -8.38 17.11
N SER A 30 -3.28 -7.31 16.85
CA SER A 30 -2.78 -6.11 16.17
C SER A 30 -3.45 -4.82 16.63
N ASN A 31 -2.75 -4.06 17.48
CA ASN A 31 -3.16 -2.71 17.87
C ASN A 31 -3.29 -1.76 16.67
N CYS A 32 -2.45 -1.92 15.65
CA CYS A 32 -2.49 -1.12 14.44
C CYS A 32 -3.81 -1.31 13.69
N LEU A 33 -4.20 -2.56 13.42
CA LEU A 33 -5.46 -2.86 12.74
C LEU A 33 -6.67 -2.53 13.61
N CYS A 34 -6.59 -2.73 14.93
CA CYS A 34 -7.63 -2.31 15.86
C CYS A 34 -7.91 -0.80 15.75
N ASN A 35 -6.86 0.02 15.83
CA ASN A 35 -6.97 1.47 15.69
C ASN A 35 -7.47 1.88 14.29
N PHE A 36 -7.04 1.18 13.24
CA PHE A 36 -7.51 1.42 11.88
C PHE A 36 -9.02 1.14 11.74
N LEU A 37 -9.51 0.01 12.27
CA LEU A 37 -10.92 -0.38 12.23
C LEU A 37 -11.80 0.62 12.99
N PHE A 38 -11.39 1.07 14.18
CA PHE A 38 -12.15 2.08 14.92
C PHE A 38 -12.21 3.45 14.24
N ARG A 39 -11.35 3.71 13.26
CA ARG A 39 -11.40 4.93 12.42
C ARG A 39 -12.11 4.68 11.09
N ASN A 40 -12.25 3.41 10.68
CA ASN A 40 -12.71 3.01 9.37
C ASN A 40 -13.56 1.73 9.47
N GLU A 41 -14.67 1.84 10.18
CA GLU A 41 -15.54 0.72 10.59
C GLU A 41 -15.98 -0.18 9.42
N LYS A 42 -16.19 0.41 8.25
CA LYS A 42 -16.58 -0.28 7.00
C LYS A 42 -15.63 -1.40 6.57
N TYR A 43 -14.37 -1.39 7.01
CA TYR A 43 -13.41 -2.43 6.62
C TYR A 43 -13.57 -3.72 7.41
N LEU A 44 -14.29 -3.72 8.54
CA LEU A 44 -14.57 -4.95 9.27
C LEU A 44 -15.40 -5.92 8.42
N ASP A 45 -16.41 -5.40 7.73
CA ASP A 45 -17.24 -6.16 6.79
C ASP A 45 -16.38 -6.70 5.65
N TYR A 46 -15.54 -5.85 5.07
CA TYR A 46 -14.61 -6.27 4.04
C TYR A 46 -13.68 -7.40 4.52
N PHE A 47 -13.14 -7.33 5.73
CA PHE A 47 -12.28 -8.40 6.26
C PHE A 47 -13.06 -9.70 6.43
N TYR A 48 -14.24 -9.63 7.03
CA TYR A 48 -15.09 -10.78 7.29
C TYR A 48 -15.55 -11.47 5.98
N GLU A 49 -16.05 -10.70 5.02
CA GLU A 49 -16.52 -11.21 3.71
C GLU A 49 -15.41 -11.82 2.85
N ASN A 50 -14.14 -11.52 3.14
CA ASN A 50 -12.99 -12.04 2.40
C ASN A 50 -12.24 -13.16 3.14
N LEU A 51 -12.68 -13.57 4.34
CA LEU A 51 -12.03 -14.64 5.10
C LEU A 51 -11.86 -15.92 4.27
N ASP A 52 -12.93 -16.38 3.61
CA ASP A 52 -12.97 -17.65 2.87
C ASP A 52 -12.73 -17.49 1.35
N LYS A 53 -12.53 -16.27 0.85
CA LYS A 53 -12.24 -16.01 -0.56
C LYS A 53 -10.77 -16.34 -0.89
N PRO A 54 -10.39 -16.63 -2.14
CA PRO A 54 -8.98 -16.81 -2.50
C PRO A 54 -8.14 -15.56 -2.24
N LEU A 55 -6.81 -15.73 -2.22
CA LEU A 55 -5.86 -14.63 -2.27
C LEU A 55 -6.03 -13.84 -3.59
N LEU A 56 -5.72 -12.54 -3.56
CA LEU A 56 -5.91 -11.67 -4.71
C LEU A 56 -4.77 -11.81 -5.73
N GLY A 57 -3.55 -12.05 -5.26
CA GLY A 57 -2.37 -12.07 -6.10
C GLY A 57 -1.93 -10.67 -6.57
N ARG A 58 -0.74 -10.63 -7.15
CA ARG A 58 -0.06 -9.40 -7.57
C ARG A 58 -0.89 -8.52 -8.50
N GLU A 59 -1.38 -9.09 -9.59
CA GLU A 59 -2.04 -8.33 -10.66
C GLU A 59 -3.26 -7.55 -10.15
N ASN A 60 -4.11 -8.19 -9.35
CA ASN A 60 -5.30 -7.54 -8.80
C ASN A 60 -4.94 -6.43 -7.81
N LEU A 61 -3.93 -6.65 -6.96
CA LEU A 61 -3.46 -5.64 -6.01
C LEU A 61 -2.85 -4.43 -6.73
N VAL A 62 -2.02 -4.65 -7.75
CA VAL A 62 -1.43 -3.59 -8.56
C VAL A 62 -2.52 -2.81 -9.29
N ASN A 63 -3.44 -3.50 -9.96
CA ASN A 63 -4.55 -2.86 -10.68
C ASN A 63 -5.44 -2.02 -9.76
N GLU A 64 -5.69 -2.48 -8.53
CA GLU A 64 -6.44 -1.69 -7.54
C GLU A 64 -5.64 -0.47 -7.05
N ALA A 65 -4.34 -0.63 -6.75
CA ALA A 65 -3.49 0.46 -6.30
C ALA A 65 -3.31 1.56 -7.37
N LEU A 66 -3.16 1.17 -8.63
CA LEU A 66 -2.94 2.11 -9.75
C LEU A 66 -4.15 2.99 -10.03
N LYS A 67 -5.38 2.56 -9.70
CA LYS A 67 -6.58 3.40 -9.81
C LYS A 67 -6.51 4.64 -8.91
N LEU A 68 -5.69 4.61 -7.85
CA LEU A 68 -5.50 5.76 -6.97
C LEU A 68 -4.74 6.90 -7.66
N LEU A 69 -4.04 6.63 -8.77
CA LEU A 69 -3.34 7.67 -9.52
C LEU A 69 -4.28 8.74 -10.08
N ASP A 70 -5.56 8.39 -10.30
CA ASP A 70 -6.60 9.32 -10.76
C ASP A 70 -6.88 10.46 -9.76
N LEU A 71 -6.45 10.33 -8.50
CA LEU A 71 -6.62 11.34 -7.46
C LEU A 71 -5.63 12.50 -7.64
N GLU A 72 -6.08 13.67 -8.09
CA GLU A 72 -5.17 14.80 -8.34
C GLU A 72 -4.49 15.34 -7.07
N ASN A 73 -5.15 15.25 -5.91
CA ASN A 73 -4.64 15.77 -4.65
C ASN A 73 -3.63 14.81 -4.01
N GLU A 74 -2.46 15.33 -3.64
CA GLU A 74 -1.38 14.52 -3.05
C GLU A 74 -1.75 13.96 -1.68
N ASN A 75 -2.35 14.77 -0.81
CA ASN A 75 -2.75 14.31 0.52
C ASN A 75 -3.84 13.25 0.42
N GLU A 76 -4.78 13.42 -0.50
CA GLU A 76 -5.83 12.44 -0.75
C GLU A 76 -5.25 11.12 -1.28
N PHE A 77 -4.28 11.18 -2.18
CA PHE A 77 -3.57 10.00 -2.65
C PHE A 77 -2.85 9.26 -1.53
N VAL A 78 -2.05 9.97 -0.72
CA VAL A 78 -1.31 9.35 0.40
C VAL A 78 -2.27 8.71 1.40
N LEU A 79 -3.39 9.39 1.72
CA LEU A 79 -4.42 8.85 2.61
C LEU A 79 -5.08 7.60 2.01
N ASN A 80 -5.47 7.63 0.74
CA ASN A 80 -6.11 6.50 0.09
C ASN A 80 -5.14 5.32 -0.12
N LEU A 81 -3.88 5.57 -0.44
CA LEU A 81 -2.86 4.53 -0.53
C LEU A 81 -2.58 3.88 0.83
N THR A 82 -2.59 4.68 1.90
CA THR A 82 -2.51 4.17 3.28
C THR A 82 -3.73 3.31 3.62
N CYS A 83 -4.94 3.77 3.29
CA CYS A 83 -6.16 3.00 3.48
C CYS A 83 -6.17 1.71 2.64
N PHE A 84 -5.68 1.75 1.41
CA PHE A 84 -5.49 0.57 0.55
C PHE A 84 -4.56 -0.45 1.21
N LYS A 85 -3.36 -0.02 1.64
CA LYS A 85 -2.42 -0.87 2.37
C LYS A 85 -3.08 -1.50 3.59
N MET A 86 -3.72 -0.69 4.44
CA MET A 86 -4.33 -1.16 5.68
C MET A 86 -5.54 -2.08 5.45
N LYS A 87 -6.34 -1.83 4.41
CA LYS A 87 -7.44 -2.69 3.96
C LYS A 87 -6.93 -4.08 3.60
N HIS A 88 -5.93 -4.19 2.72
CA HIS A 88 -5.45 -5.50 2.30
C HIS A 88 -4.58 -6.18 3.36
N PHE A 89 -3.83 -5.42 4.16
CA PHE A 89 -3.11 -5.96 5.31
C PHE A 89 -4.08 -6.58 6.33
N GLY A 90 -5.18 -5.89 6.65
CA GLY A 90 -6.21 -6.43 7.54
C GLY A 90 -6.87 -7.68 6.99
N ARG A 91 -7.12 -7.76 5.67
CA ARG A 91 -7.60 -8.99 5.02
C ARG A 91 -6.61 -10.15 5.16
N ILE A 92 -5.31 -9.92 4.92
CA ILE A 92 -4.26 -10.94 5.03
C ILE A 92 -4.15 -11.43 6.48
N VAL A 93 -4.05 -10.51 7.44
CA VAL A 93 -3.95 -10.86 8.87
C VAL A 93 -5.22 -11.57 9.36
N SER A 94 -6.40 -11.19 8.88
CA SER A 94 -7.64 -11.88 9.24
C SER A 94 -7.63 -13.34 8.77
N LYS A 95 -7.08 -13.62 7.59
CA LYS A 95 -6.89 -14.99 7.09
C LYS A 95 -5.88 -15.77 7.92
N ASP A 96 -4.80 -15.12 8.34
CA ASP A 96 -3.76 -15.69 9.21
C ASP A 96 -4.33 -16.11 10.58
N ILE A 97 -5.02 -15.19 11.25
CA ILE A 97 -5.67 -15.39 12.55
C ILE A 97 -6.62 -16.59 12.54
N TYR A 98 -7.34 -16.80 11.44
CA TYR A 98 -8.28 -17.90 11.26
C TYR A 98 -7.66 -19.12 10.55
N SER A 99 -6.35 -19.10 10.31
CA SER A 99 -5.58 -20.14 9.64
C SER A 99 -6.21 -20.60 8.32
N LYS A 100 -6.69 -19.64 7.53
CA LYS A 100 -7.40 -19.88 6.25
C LYS A 100 -6.46 -20.25 5.10
N HIS A 101 -5.18 -19.93 5.22
CA HIS A 101 -4.14 -20.25 4.24
C HIS A 101 -2.83 -20.63 4.95
N PRO A 102 -1.94 -21.41 4.31
CA PRO A 102 -0.57 -21.58 4.76
C PRO A 102 0.18 -20.26 4.88
N LEU A 103 1.04 -20.14 5.89
CA LEU A 103 1.83 -18.94 6.12
C LEU A 103 2.69 -18.49 4.91
N PRO A 104 3.34 -19.39 4.14
CA PRO A 104 4.10 -18.97 2.96
C PRO A 104 3.26 -18.25 1.90
N GLU A 105 2.03 -18.71 1.65
CA GLU A 105 1.11 -18.05 0.71
C GLU A 105 0.70 -16.65 1.20
N LEU A 106 0.54 -16.49 2.52
CA LEU A 106 0.22 -15.19 3.13
C LEU A 106 1.40 -14.22 3.09
N MET A 107 2.63 -14.71 3.24
CA MET A 107 3.86 -13.90 3.08
C MET A 107 4.06 -13.47 1.62
N GLU A 108 3.76 -14.35 0.67
CA GLU A 108 3.77 -14.02 -0.76
C GLU A 108 2.73 -12.92 -1.07
N GLU A 109 1.49 -13.10 -0.63
CA GLU A 109 0.42 -12.11 -0.78
C GLU A 109 0.78 -10.77 -0.11
N TYR A 110 1.46 -10.80 1.04
CA TYR A 110 1.93 -9.59 1.71
C TYR A 110 3.06 -8.90 0.93
N SER A 111 3.93 -9.67 0.28
CA SER A 111 4.96 -9.15 -0.63
C SER A 111 4.32 -8.45 -1.84
N TYR A 112 3.28 -9.05 -2.42
CA TYR A 112 2.50 -8.46 -3.50
C TYR A 112 1.80 -7.17 -3.08
N LEU A 113 1.32 -7.06 -1.84
CA LEU A 113 0.75 -5.83 -1.32
C LEU A 113 1.80 -4.72 -1.20
N ALA A 114 3.01 -5.03 -0.72
CA ALA A 114 4.11 -4.09 -0.64
C ALA A 114 4.52 -3.60 -2.04
N ASP A 115 4.65 -4.53 -2.98
CA ASP A 115 4.98 -4.25 -4.38
C ASP A 115 3.93 -3.35 -5.06
N ALA A 116 2.64 -3.67 -4.92
CA ALA A 116 1.55 -2.84 -5.45
C ALA A 116 1.53 -1.42 -4.86
N THR A 117 1.81 -1.31 -3.56
CA THR A 117 1.87 -0.02 -2.86
C THR A 117 3.07 0.81 -3.37
N LEU A 118 4.23 0.16 -3.53
CA LEU A 118 5.43 0.78 -4.09
C LEU A 118 5.24 1.22 -5.55
N GLU A 119 4.59 0.40 -6.37
CA GLU A 119 4.36 0.73 -7.78
C GLU A 119 3.49 1.98 -7.93
N ALA A 120 2.39 2.07 -7.15
CA ALA A 120 1.54 3.25 -7.14
C ALA A 120 2.27 4.49 -6.60
N ALA A 121 3.01 4.36 -5.49
CA ALA A 121 3.77 5.46 -4.91
C ALA A 121 4.86 5.97 -5.87
N PHE A 122 5.60 5.07 -6.50
CA PHE A 122 6.66 5.42 -7.44
C PHE A 122 6.09 6.15 -8.67
N LYS A 123 5.00 5.65 -9.27
CA LYS A 123 4.36 6.32 -10.41
C LYS A 123 3.85 7.70 -10.03
N ARG A 124 3.23 7.86 -8.86
CA ARG A 124 2.79 9.18 -8.37
C ARG A 124 3.99 10.13 -8.22
N ALA A 125 5.04 9.69 -7.54
CA ALA A 125 6.23 10.51 -7.32
C ALA A 125 6.85 10.93 -8.66
N TRP A 126 6.92 10.01 -9.62
CA TRP A 126 7.42 10.26 -10.96
C TRP A 126 6.58 11.31 -11.70
N GLU A 127 5.25 11.16 -11.74
CA GLU A 127 4.34 12.12 -12.36
C GLU A 127 4.43 13.52 -11.72
N THR A 128 4.53 13.58 -10.39
CA THR A 128 4.70 14.83 -9.65
C THR A 128 6.03 15.51 -10.00
N ALA A 129 7.10 14.74 -10.12
CA ALA A 129 8.41 15.24 -10.55
C ALA A 129 8.39 15.72 -12.00
N GLU A 130 7.77 14.97 -12.93
CA GLU A 130 7.62 15.37 -14.33
C GLU A 130 6.84 16.68 -14.46
N LYS A 131 5.74 16.85 -13.71
CA LYS A 131 4.94 18.09 -13.70
C LYS A 131 5.78 19.29 -13.23
N ARG A 132 6.67 19.10 -12.26
CA ARG A 132 7.46 20.18 -11.64
C ARG A 132 8.71 20.56 -12.43
N TYR A 133 9.43 19.56 -12.94
CA TYR A 133 10.77 19.72 -13.53
C TYR A 133 10.83 19.47 -15.03
N GLY A 134 9.76 18.92 -15.60
CA GLY A 134 9.71 18.41 -16.97
C GLY A 134 10.13 16.95 -17.05
N LYS A 135 9.90 16.34 -18.21
CA LYS A 135 10.27 14.95 -18.47
C LYS A 135 11.80 14.83 -18.64
N PRO A 136 12.45 13.86 -17.98
CA PRO A 136 13.86 13.58 -18.21
C PRO A 136 14.04 12.96 -19.61
N LEU A 137 14.95 13.53 -20.40
CA LEU A 137 15.26 13.06 -21.75
C LEU A 137 16.72 12.62 -21.84
N ASP A 138 17.01 11.55 -22.58
CA ASP A 138 18.38 11.16 -22.91
C ASP A 138 19.02 12.08 -23.98
N ASP A 139 20.28 11.83 -24.34
CA ASP A 139 20.99 12.62 -25.36
C ASP A 139 20.35 12.56 -26.76
N SER A 140 19.48 11.57 -26.99
CA SER A 140 18.70 11.41 -28.24
C SER A 140 17.27 11.98 -28.13
N ASN A 141 16.96 12.74 -27.07
CA ASN A 141 15.64 13.30 -26.76
C ASN A 141 14.53 12.24 -26.50
N ASN A 142 14.87 11.02 -26.12
CA ASN A 142 13.89 10.02 -25.71
C ASN A 142 13.62 10.10 -24.20
N PRO A 143 12.40 9.79 -23.72
CA PRO A 143 12.12 9.71 -22.28
C PRO A 143 13.03 8.70 -21.56
N VAL A 144 13.66 9.15 -20.48
CA VAL A 144 14.46 8.28 -19.61
C VAL A 144 13.52 7.36 -18.82
N LYS A 145 13.85 6.07 -18.81
CA LYS A 145 13.16 5.07 -17.99
C LYS A 145 13.83 4.91 -16.64
N ALA A 146 13.02 4.66 -15.62
CA ALA A 146 13.45 4.32 -14.28
C ALA A 146 12.66 3.12 -13.75
N SER A 147 13.22 2.41 -12.79
CA SER A 147 12.59 1.26 -12.14
C SER A 147 13.04 1.14 -10.69
N VAL A 148 12.18 0.51 -9.90
CA VAL A 148 12.45 0.14 -8.50
C VAL A 148 12.62 -1.36 -8.43
N ILE A 149 13.69 -1.81 -7.79
CA ILE A 149 14.00 -3.21 -7.58
C ILE A 149 13.83 -3.51 -6.11
N GLY A 150 12.91 -4.43 -5.76
CA GLY A 150 12.82 -5.00 -4.43
C GLY A 150 14.00 -5.93 -4.16
N LEU A 151 14.70 -5.70 -3.06
CA LEU A 151 15.80 -6.52 -2.58
C LEU A 151 15.36 -7.36 -1.37
N GLY A 152 16.28 -8.21 -0.89
CA GLY A 152 16.05 -9.01 0.32
C GLY A 152 14.76 -9.84 0.24
N LYS A 153 13.97 -9.80 1.31
CA LYS A 153 12.72 -10.58 1.42
C LYS A 153 11.63 -10.12 0.46
N LEU A 154 11.58 -8.83 0.13
CA LEU A 154 10.65 -8.35 -0.89
C LEU A 154 11.03 -8.92 -2.26
N GLY A 155 12.32 -8.89 -2.60
CA GLY A 155 12.85 -9.46 -3.85
C GLY A 155 12.67 -10.98 -3.93
N GLY A 156 12.68 -11.68 -2.80
CA GLY A 156 12.38 -13.10 -2.68
C GLY A 156 10.89 -13.45 -2.52
N THR A 157 9.97 -12.47 -2.57
CA THR A 157 8.52 -12.67 -2.37
C THR A 157 8.15 -13.38 -1.06
N GLU A 158 8.93 -13.12 -0.01
CA GLU A 158 8.81 -13.75 1.32
C GLU A 158 8.80 -12.71 2.45
N LEU A 159 8.20 -11.55 2.17
CA LEU A 159 8.08 -10.46 3.13
C LEU A 159 7.27 -10.92 4.36
N ASN A 160 7.79 -10.62 5.55
CA ASN A 160 7.11 -10.87 6.81
C ASN A 160 6.63 -9.55 7.43
N TYR A 161 5.72 -9.62 8.41
CA TYR A 161 5.07 -8.42 8.96
C TYR A 161 5.99 -7.44 9.71
N TYR A 162 7.23 -7.85 10.01
CA TYR A 162 8.22 -7.05 10.72
C TYR A 162 9.42 -6.69 9.84
N SER A 163 9.41 -7.10 8.58
CA SER A 163 10.49 -6.83 7.64
C SER A 163 10.45 -5.38 7.20
N ASP A 164 11.62 -4.76 7.17
CA ASP A 164 11.83 -3.58 6.36
C ASP A 164 11.76 -3.94 4.87
N ILE A 165 11.50 -2.92 4.05
CA ILE A 165 11.49 -3.06 2.59
C ILE A 165 12.79 -2.48 2.05
N ASP A 166 13.66 -3.35 1.57
CA ASP A 166 14.90 -2.98 0.91
C ASP A 166 14.63 -2.74 -0.58
N ILE A 167 14.99 -1.56 -1.10
CA ILE A 167 14.76 -1.20 -2.50
C ILE A 167 15.98 -0.51 -3.10
N MET A 168 16.18 -0.72 -4.40
CA MET A 168 17.17 -0.03 -5.21
C MET A 168 16.49 0.65 -6.39
N TYR A 169 16.90 1.88 -6.68
CA TYR A 169 16.43 2.63 -7.84
C TYR A 169 17.46 2.53 -8.96
N ILE A 170 16.98 2.27 -10.16
CA ILE A 170 17.80 2.26 -11.37
C ILE A 170 17.17 3.16 -12.43
N TYR A 171 18.01 3.78 -13.24
CA TYR A 171 17.59 4.65 -14.33
C TYR A 171 18.53 4.46 -15.54
N GLN A 172 17.99 4.68 -16.73
CA GLN A 172 18.66 4.33 -17.97
C GLN A 172 19.86 5.23 -18.30
N SER A 173 19.80 6.53 -17.98
CA SER A 173 20.87 7.48 -18.26
C SER A 173 20.76 8.74 -17.40
N GLU A 174 21.89 9.44 -17.24
CA GLU A 174 22.02 10.69 -16.50
C GLU A 174 21.07 11.82 -16.93
N GLY A 175 20.38 11.71 -18.08
CA GLY A 175 19.28 12.58 -18.54
C GLY A 175 19.55 14.10 -18.55
N ARG A 176 18.76 14.86 -19.30
CA ARG A 176 18.71 16.33 -19.19
C ARG A 176 17.29 16.78 -18.91
N LEU A 177 17.12 17.62 -17.89
CA LEU A 177 15.86 18.28 -17.58
C LEU A 177 15.78 19.65 -18.25
N LYS A 178 14.57 20.08 -18.65
CA LYS A 178 14.34 21.41 -19.28
C LYS A 178 14.64 22.59 -18.34
N ARG A 179 14.60 22.40 -17.02
CA ARG A 179 15.03 23.36 -16.00
C ARG A 179 16.31 22.84 -15.36
N VAL A 180 17.37 23.65 -15.42
CA VAL A 180 18.77 23.40 -15.05
C VAL A 180 18.95 22.70 -13.70
N ILE A 181 18.72 21.39 -13.64
CA ILE A 181 19.06 20.52 -12.52
C ILE A 181 19.45 19.14 -13.09
N GLN A 182 20.53 18.54 -12.59
CA GLN A 182 20.93 17.16 -12.92
C GLN A 182 19.85 16.14 -12.51
N THR A 183 19.72 15.04 -13.25
CA THR A 183 18.71 13.99 -13.04
C THR A 183 18.79 13.32 -11.66
N GLU A 184 19.94 13.34 -11.00
CA GLU A 184 20.06 12.88 -9.60
C GLU A 184 19.08 13.62 -8.66
N ASN A 185 18.89 14.94 -8.84
CA ASN A 185 17.95 15.72 -8.04
C ASN A 185 16.47 15.44 -8.39
N PHE A 186 16.20 14.93 -9.59
CA PHE A 186 14.86 14.48 -9.98
C PHE A 186 14.47 13.25 -9.16
N LEU A 187 15.37 12.26 -9.12
CA LEU A 187 15.19 11.02 -8.38
C LEU A 187 15.17 11.28 -6.87
N LEU A 188 16.08 12.09 -6.33
CA LEU A 188 16.05 12.51 -4.92
C LEU A 188 14.73 13.20 -4.54
N THR A 189 14.13 13.97 -5.46
CA THR A 189 12.81 14.59 -5.19
C THR A 189 11.65 13.59 -5.26
N CYS A 190 11.76 12.53 -6.06
CA CYS A 190 10.80 11.42 -6.05
C CYS A 190 10.85 10.60 -4.75
N LEU A 191 11.94 10.69 -3.98
CA LEU A 191 12.21 9.81 -2.83
C LEU A 191 12.11 10.49 -1.46
N LEU A 192 12.27 11.82 -1.40
CA LEU A 192 12.43 12.57 -0.14
C LEU A 192 11.30 13.55 0.16
N LYS A 193 10.13 13.39 -0.47
CA LYS A 193 8.91 14.14 -0.15
C LYS A 193 7.74 13.23 0.11
#